data_AF-A0A940MG13-F1
#
_entry.id   AF-A0A940MG13-F1
#
_cell.length_a   1.000
_cell.length_b   1.000
_cell.length_c   1.000
_cell.angle_alpha   90.00
_cell.angle_beta   90.00
_cell.angle_gamma   90.00
#
_symmetry.space_group_name_H-M   'P 1'
#
loop_
_entity.id
_entity.type
_entity.pdbx_description
1 polymer ?
#
loop_
_entity_poly.entity_id
_entity_poly.type
_entity_poly.pdbx_seq_one_letter_code
_entity_poly.pdbx_strand_id
1 'polypeptide(L)'
;MGLARLAELHGVATTYAPSPATEVHVDDATVVAVLAALGVDASTPAAIASATEAAEREAAARLLPPTVVWWAGEPPPAWSARLPAGTVLSVDLEDGGEARLRADAGTLGLAAAEDGP
;
A
#
# COMPACT_ATOMS: atom_id res chain seq x y z
N MET A 1 -6.33 19.82 -8.26
CA MET A 1 -6.50 18.39 -8.55
C MET A 1 -5.25 17.54 -8.23
N GLY A 2 -4.02 18.06 -8.36
CA GLY A 2 -2.82 17.27 -8.00
C GLY A 2 -2.61 17.04 -6.50
N LEU A 3 -2.89 18.05 -5.66
CA LEU A 3 -2.60 17.97 -4.23
C LEU A 3 -3.41 16.89 -3.49
N ALA A 4 -4.71 16.77 -3.78
CA ALA A 4 -5.57 15.74 -3.17
C ALA A 4 -5.12 14.33 -3.55
N ARG A 5 -4.70 14.13 -4.80
CA ARG A 5 -4.17 12.84 -5.26
C ARG A 5 -2.84 12.49 -4.57
N LEU A 6 -1.94 13.46 -4.44
CA LEU A 6 -0.69 13.27 -3.71
C LEU A 6 -0.96 12.97 -2.23
N ALA A 7 -1.88 13.70 -1.60
CA ALA A 7 -2.29 13.47 -0.22
C ALA A 7 -2.82 12.04 -0.01
N GLU A 8 -3.70 11.56 -0.89
CA GLU A 8 -4.23 10.19 -0.89
C GLU A 8 -3.12 9.13 -0.95
N LEU A 9 -2.16 9.28 -1.86
CA LEU A 9 -1.02 8.36 -2.01
C LEU A 9 -0.16 8.25 -0.74
N HIS A 10 -0.14 9.29 0.09
CA HIS A 10 0.60 9.34 1.35
C HIS A 10 -0.29 9.16 2.59
N GLY A 11 -1.57 8.81 2.41
CA GLY A 11 -2.49 8.58 3.53
C GLY A 11 -2.89 9.85 4.30
N VAL A 12 -2.76 11.02 3.67
CA VAL A 12 -3.13 12.31 4.25
C VAL A 12 -4.58 12.64 3.85
N ALA A 13 -5.46 12.74 4.83
CA ALA A 13 -6.85 13.11 4.59
C ALA A 13 -6.98 14.61 4.29
N THR A 14 -7.71 14.96 3.23
CA THR A 14 -8.05 16.35 2.87
C THR A 14 -9.40 16.79 3.41
N THR A 15 -10.13 15.90 4.07
CA THR A 15 -11.39 16.15 4.76
C THR A 15 -11.47 15.37 6.06
N TYR A 16 -12.24 15.87 7.03
CA TYR A 16 -12.59 15.12 8.24
C TYR A 16 -13.97 15.52 8.76
N ALA A 17 -14.56 14.67 9.59
CA ALA A 17 -15.88 14.89 10.17
C ALA A 17 -15.81 14.93 11.71
N PRO A 18 -15.76 16.11 12.35
CA PRO A 18 -15.64 16.22 13.81
C PRO A 18 -16.94 15.88 14.55
N SER A 19 -18.08 15.93 13.86
CA SER A 19 -19.39 15.59 14.39
C SER A 19 -20.29 15.03 13.29
N PRO A 20 -21.33 14.24 13.64
CA PRO A 20 -22.31 13.78 12.67
C PRO A 20 -22.88 14.95 11.86
N ALA A 21 -23.00 14.76 10.54
CA ALA A 21 -23.44 15.78 9.57
C ALA A 21 -22.55 17.03 9.42
N THR A 22 -21.31 17.01 9.93
CA THR A 22 -20.33 18.07 9.69
C THR A 22 -19.13 17.49 8.96
N GLU A 23 -18.83 18.00 7.77
CA GLU A 23 -17.62 17.70 7.02
C GLU A 23 -16.79 18.98 6.88
N VAL A 24 -15.50 18.89 7.13
CA VAL A 24 -14.55 20.00 7.08
C VAL A 24 -13.48 19.69 6.05
N HIS A 25 -13.29 20.61 5.10
CA HIS A 25 -12.14 20.59 4.19
C HIS A 25 -10.90 21.15 4.89
N VAL A 26 -9.77 20.48 4.70
CA VAL A 26 -8.47 20.91 5.20
C VAL A 26 -7.87 21.92 4.22
N ASP A 27 -7.34 23.04 4.72
CA ASP A 27 -6.64 24.03 3.89
C ASP A 27 -5.43 23.41 3.17
N ASP A 28 -5.23 23.77 1.90
CA ASP A 28 -4.12 23.30 1.06
C ASP A 28 -2.75 23.52 1.74
N ALA A 29 -2.57 24.64 2.44
CA ALA A 29 -1.35 24.95 3.17
C ALA A 29 -1.05 23.93 4.29
N THR A 30 -2.09 23.46 4.98
CA THR A 30 -1.97 22.41 6.00
C THR A 30 -1.62 21.07 5.36
N VAL A 31 -2.25 20.72 4.24
CA VAL A 31 -1.93 19.49 3.50
C VAL A 31 -0.47 19.50 3.03
N VAL A 32 0.01 20.62 2.47
CA VAL A 32 1.41 20.79 2.06
C VAL A 32 2.36 20.66 3.25
N ALA A 33 2.04 21.25 4.40
CA ALA A 33 2.87 21.16 5.60
C ALA A 33 2.97 19.72 6.14
N VAL A 34 1.86 18.97 6.15
CA VAL A 34 1.84 17.56 6.55
C VAL A 34 2.64 16.70 5.57
N LEU A 35 2.47 16.90 4.26
CA LEU A 35 3.27 16.21 3.24
C LEU A 35 4.77 16.48 3.42
N ALA A 36 5.16 17.73 3.69
CA ALA A 36 6.54 18.09 3.98
C ALA A 36 7.08 17.38 5.23
N ALA A 37 6.26 17.24 6.29
CA ALA A 37 6.62 16.47 7.48
C ALA A 37 6.79 14.96 7.19
N LEU A 38 6.10 14.43 6.18
CA LEU A 38 6.30 13.07 5.65
C LEU A 38 7.49 12.97 4.66
N GLY A 39 8.22 14.06 4.43
CA GLY A 39 9.36 14.11 3.52
C GLY A 39 9.00 14.29 2.04
N VAL A 40 7.77 14.75 1.74
CA VAL A 40 7.25 14.92 0.38
C VAL A 40 7.18 16.41 0.02
N ASP A 41 7.84 16.81 -1.08
CA ASP A 41 7.74 18.20 -1.56
C ASP A 41 6.46 18.42 -2.37
N ALA A 42 5.56 19.22 -1.81
CA ALA A 42 4.32 19.68 -2.45
C ALA A 42 4.26 21.21 -2.59
N SER A 43 5.41 21.90 -2.52
CA SER A 43 5.49 23.36 -2.48
C SER A 43 5.09 24.05 -3.79
N THR A 44 5.12 23.33 -4.91
CA THR A 44 4.77 23.85 -6.23
C THR A 44 3.98 22.83 -7.05
N PRO A 45 3.22 23.25 -8.08
CA PRO A 45 2.55 22.32 -8.98
C PRO A 45 3.50 21.31 -9.66
N ALA A 46 4.72 21.74 -10.00
CA ALA A 46 5.74 20.88 -10.59
C ALA A 46 6.27 19.84 -9.57
N ALA A 47 6.49 20.25 -8.32
CA ALA A 47 6.87 19.34 -7.24
C ALA A 47 5.78 18.30 -6.97
N ILE A 48 4.50 18.73 -6.93
CA ILE A 48 3.36 17.82 -6.76
C ILE A 48 3.31 16.77 -7.86
N ALA A 49 3.47 17.17 -9.13
CA ALA A 49 3.48 16.24 -10.26
C ALA A 49 4.64 15.24 -10.16
N SER A 50 5.85 15.73 -9.89
CA SER A 50 7.04 14.89 -9.73
C SER A 50 6.92 13.90 -8.58
N ALA A 51 6.42 14.35 -7.42
CA ALA A 51 6.21 13.51 -6.24
C ALA A 51 5.14 12.44 -6.48
N THR A 52 4.04 12.80 -7.17
CA THR A 52 2.97 11.85 -7.53
C THR A 52 3.51 10.74 -8.42
N GLU A 53 4.23 11.09 -9.50
CA GLU A 53 4.81 10.09 -10.38
C GLU A 53 5.86 9.22 -9.67
N ALA A 54 6.64 9.80 -8.77
CA ALA A 54 7.62 9.04 -7.99
C ALA A 54 6.94 8.01 -7.07
N ALA A 55 5.88 8.42 -6.36
CA ALA A 55 5.10 7.53 -5.50
C ALA A 55 4.42 6.41 -6.30
N GLU A 56 3.85 6.72 -7.46
CA GLU A 56 3.21 5.72 -8.32
C GLU A 56 4.22 4.72 -8.92
N ARG A 57 5.40 5.20 -9.35
CA ARG A 57 6.49 4.32 -9.81
C ARG A 57 6.99 3.39 -8.71
N GLU A 58 7.18 3.91 -7.50
CA GLU A 58 7.60 3.11 -6.34
C GLU A 58 6.58 2.03 -6.00
N ALA A 59 5.29 2.38 -5.99
CA ALA A 59 4.19 1.43 -5.74
C ALA A 59 4.03 0.38 -6.86
N ALA A 60 4.37 0.73 -8.09
CA ALA A 60 4.36 -0.18 -9.23
C ALA A 60 5.57 -1.15 -9.24
N ALA A 61 6.72 -0.71 -8.73
CA ALA A 61 7.94 -1.51 -8.67
C ALA A 61 7.89 -2.62 -7.60
N ARG A 62 7.07 -2.46 -6.56
CA ARG A 62 6.95 -3.42 -5.46
C ARG A 62 6.01 -4.58 -5.82
N LEU A 63 6.50 -5.80 -5.67
CA LEU A 63 5.67 -7.02 -5.75
C LEU A 63 4.77 -7.17 -4.52
N LEU A 64 5.28 -6.80 -3.35
CA LEU A 64 4.58 -6.92 -2.07
C LEU A 64 4.34 -5.53 -1.45
N PRO A 65 3.20 -5.32 -0.78
CA PRO A 65 3.03 -4.19 0.11
C PRO A 65 4.16 -4.15 1.17
N PRO A 66 4.47 -2.97 1.74
CA PRO A 66 5.49 -2.86 2.80
C PRO A 66 5.20 -3.77 4.00
N THR A 67 3.92 -3.93 4.34
CA THR A 67 3.43 -4.77 5.43
C THR A 67 2.14 -5.44 5.00
N VAL A 68 1.99 -6.72 5.34
CA VAL A 68 0.76 -7.49 5.11
C VAL A 68 0.17 -7.88 6.44
N VAL A 69 -1.13 -7.62 6.60
CA VAL A 69 -1.95 -8.17 7.68
C VAL A 69 -3.04 -8.98 6.99
N TRP A 70 -3.19 -10.24 7.37
CA TRP A 70 -4.18 -11.15 6.81
C TRP A 70 -4.73 -12.04 7.92
N TRP A 71 -6.05 -12.02 8.09
CA TRP A 71 -6.71 -12.80 9.13
C TRP A 71 -7.03 -14.21 8.65
N ALA A 72 -6.92 -15.19 9.54
CA ALA A 72 -7.27 -16.56 9.22
C ALA A 72 -8.76 -16.67 8.82
N GLY A 73 -9.02 -17.33 7.69
CA GLY A 73 -10.38 -17.51 7.15
C GLY A 73 -10.88 -16.38 6.25
N GLU A 74 -10.11 -15.29 6.08
CA GLU A 74 -10.43 -14.26 5.09
C GLU A 74 -9.99 -14.67 3.68
N PRO A 75 -10.66 -14.14 2.63
CA PRO A 75 -10.22 -14.36 1.26
C PRO A 75 -8.79 -13.83 1.04
N PRO A 76 -8.11 -14.29 -0.03
CA PRO A 76 -6.79 -13.78 -0.40
C PRO A 76 -6.80 -12.24 -0.49
N PRO A 77 -5.77 -11.58 0.07
CA PRO A 77 -5.72 -10.13 0.08
C PRO A 77 -5.54 -9.58 -1.34
N ALA A 78 -6.17 -8.44 -1.66
CA ALA A 78 -6.25 -7.92 -3.04
C ALA A 78 -4.88 -7.72 -3.74
N TRP A 79 -3.81 -7.48 -2.97
CA TRP A 79 -2.46 -7.36 -3.53
C TRP A 79 -1.94 -8.67 -4.15
N SER A 80 -2.41 -9.84 -3.70
CA SER A 80 -1.95 -11.12 -4.23
C SER A 80 -2.35 -11.33 -5.69
N ALA A 81 -3.44 -10.72 -6.14
CA ALA A 81 -3.88 -10.74 -7.53
C ALA A 81 -2.93 -9.98 -8.49
N ARG A 82 -2.05 -9.12 -7.94
CA ARG A 82 -1.03 -8.41 -8.73
C ARG A 82 0.25 -9.22 -8.92
N LEU A 83 0.41 -10.33 -8.19
CA LEU A 83 1.58 -11.18 -8.34
C LEU A 83 1.51 -11.96 -9.67
N PRO A 84 2.65 -12.12 -10.36
CA PRO A 84 2.73 -13.04 -11.50
C PRO A 84 2.30 -14.46 -11.09
N ALA A 85 1.58 -15.14 -11.96
CA ALA A 85 1.14 -16.50 -11.71
C ALA A 85 2.33 -17.44 -11.45
N GLY A 86 2.21 -18.30 -10.45
CA GLY A 86 3.27 -19.21 -10.02
C GLY A 86 4.30 -18.58 -9.08
N THR A 87 4.09 -17.34 -8.62
CA THR A 87 4.94 -16.73 -7.59
C THR A 87 4.86 -17.54 -6.29
N VAL A 88 6.01 -17.89 -5.73
CA VAL A 88 6.13 -18.55 -4.42
C VAL A 88 6.63 -17.51 -3.41
N LEU A 89 5.89 -17.38 -2.32
CA LEU A 89 6.21 -16.53 -1.18
C LEU A 89 6.68 -17.43 -0.04
N SER A 90 7.74 -17.02 0.64
CA SER A 90 8.22 -17.68 1.85
C SER A 90 7.97 -16.74 3.03
N VAL A 91 7.44 -17.28 4.12
CA VAL A 91 7.14 -16.56 5.36
C VAL A 91 7.91 -17.24 6.47
N ASP A 92 8.91 -16.55 7.00
CA ASP A 92 9.59 -16.96 8.22
C ASP A 92 8.63 -16.74 9.39
N LEU A 93 8.32 -17.81 10.10
CA LEU A 93 7.42 -17.79 11.26
C LEU A 93 8.21 -17.42 12.52
N GLU A 94 7.51 -16.83 13.48
CA GLU A 94 8.10 -16.39 14.76
C GLU A 94 8.71 -17.55 15.56
N ASP A 95 8.16 -18.76 15.42
CA ASP A 95 8.66 -19.98 16.08
C ASP A 95 9.87 -20.60 15.36
N GLY A 96 10.38 -19.98 14.30
CA GLY A 96 11.51 -20.44 13.50
C GLY A 96 11.12 -21.43 12.40
N GLY A 97 9.83 -21.69 12.18
CA GLY A 97 9.35 -22.41 11.00
C GLY A 97 9.36 -21.55 9.73
N GLU A 98 9.18 -22.19 8.57
CA GLU A 98 8.93 -21.51 7.29
C GLU A 98 7.58 -21.98 6.73
N ALA A 99 6.74 -21.04 6.33
CA ALA A 99 5.54 -21.33 5.56
C ALA A 99 5.71 -20.85 4.11
N ARG A 100 5.26 -21.67 3.16
CA ARG A 100 5.25 -21.29 1.74
C ARG A 100 3.84 -21.03 1.28
N LEU A 101 3.65 -19.93 0.56
CA LEU A 101 2.40 -19.58 -0.10
C LEU A 101 2.62 -19.53 -1.61
N ARG A 102 1.67 -20.03 -2.37
CA ARG A 102 1.65 -19.89 -3.83
C ARG A 102 0.59 -18.89 -4.24
N ALA A 103 1.01 -17.91 -5.03
CA ALA A 103 0.11 -17.01 -5.72
C ALA A 103 -0.12 -17.54 -7.14
N ASP A 104 -1.35 -17.97 -7.38
CA ASP A 104 -1.87 -18.30 -8.70
C ASP A 104 -2.96 -17.29 -9.06
N ALA A 105 -3.49 -17.34 -10.29
CA ALA A 105 -4.38 -16.31 -10.82
C ALA A 105 -5.57 -15.98 -9.89
N GLY A 106 -5.40 -14.98 -9.02
CA GLY A 106 -6.37 -14.54 -8.02
C GLY A 106 -6.44 -15.37 -6.72
N THR A 107 -5.56 -16.35 -6.51
CA THR A 107 -5.56 -17.19 -5.29
C THR A 107 -4.23 -17.12 -4.56
N LEU A 108 -4.30 -17.14 -3.22
CA LEU A 108 -3.15 -17.28 -2.35
C LEU A 108 -3.43 -18.46 -1.41
N GLY A 109 -2.63 -19.51 -1.50
CA GLY A 109 -2.80 -20.71 -0.68
C GLY A 109 -1.47 -21.26 -0.20
N LEU A 110 -1.49 -22.11 0.82
CA LEU A 110 -0.30 -22.84 1.25
C LEU A 110 0.23 -23.66 0.08
N ALA A 111 1.50 -23.46 -0.27
CA ALA A 111 2.18 -24.38 -1.16
C ALA A 111 2.34 -25.70 -0.41
N ALA A 112 2.07 -26.82 -1.09
CA ALA A 112 2.50 -28.11 -0.58
C ALA A 112 4.01 -28.03 -0.31
N ALA A 113 4.46 -28.63 0.80
CA ALA A 113 5.88 -28.90 0.96
C ALA A 113 6.29 -29.73 -0.27
N GLU A 114 7.10 -29.15 -1.15
CA GLU A 114 7.76 -29.98 -2.14
C GLU A 114 8.78 -30.80 -1.34
N ASP A 115 8.49 -32.10 -1.18
CA ASP A 115 9.44 -33.07 -0.68
C ASP A 115 10.74 -32.87 -1.47
N GLY A 116 11.74 -32.30 -0.80
CA GLY A 116 13.07 -32.13 -1.38
C GLY A 116 13.72 -33.48 -1.68
N PRO A 117 14.68 -33.53 -2.63
CA PRO A 117 15.29 -34.77 -3.11
C PRO A 117 16.07 -35.54 -2.03
#